data_AF-A0A4Q2U5W7-F1
#
_entry.id   AF-A0A4Q2U5W7-F1
#
_cell.length_a   1.000
_cell.length_b   1.000
_cell.length_c   1.000
_cell.angle_alpha   90.00
_cell.angle_beta   90.00
_cell.angle_gamma   90.00
#
_symmetry.space_group_name_H-M   'P 1'
#
loop_
_entity.id
_entity.type
_entity.pdbx_description
1 polymer ?
#
loop_
_entity_poly.entity_id
_entity_poly.type
_entity_poly.pdbx_seq_one_letter_code
_entity_poly.pdbx_strand_id
1 'polypeptide(L)' 'MATHLYAVGERVSLESSMRNSADRADVFVVKTRMPHVGSQLQYRVKTEGEPYDRVVTEGQLTRVGGIAAE' A
#
# COMPACT_ATOMS: atom_id res chain seq x y z
N MET A 1 -12.34 -13.57 10.04
CA MET A 1 -11.72 -12.40 10.69
C MET A 1 -10.80 -11.79 9.67
N ALA A 2 -11.04 -10.57 9.22
CA ALA A 2 -10.20 -9.94 8.21
C ALA A 2 -8.96 -9.38 8.92
N THR A 3 -7.85 -10.12 8.86
CA THR A 3 -6.58 -9.68 9.43
C THR A 3 -5.94 -8.72 8.45
N HIS A 4 -5.83 -7.46 8.83
CA HIS A 4 -5.08 -6.48 8.06
C HIS A 4 -3.60 -6.85 8.05
N LEU A 5 -3.01 -7.08 6.87
CA LEU A 5 -1.57 -7.32 6.75
C LEU A 5 -0.74 -6.06 7.06
N TYR A 6 -1.32 -4.87 6.88
CA TYR A 6 -0.63 -3.60 7.07
C TYR A 6 -1.21 -2.78 8.22
N ALA A 7 -0.33 -2.19 9.02
CA ALA A 7 -0.71 -1.29 10.11
C ALA A 7 -0.73 0.19 9.67
N VAL A 8 -1.48 1.04 10.38
CA VAL A 8 -1.40 2.50 10.21
C VAL A 8 -0.01 2.98 10.66
N GLY A 9 0.66 3.79 9.84
CA GLY A 9 2.04 4.23 10.00
C GLY A 9 3.05 3.36 9.25
N GLU A 10 2.63 2.24 8.67
CA GLU A 10 3.53 1.33 7.96
C GLU A 10 3.90 1.86 6.58
N ARG A 11 5.15 1.61 6.17
CA ARG A 11 5.70 1.97 4.85
C ARG A 11 5.45 0.83 3.87
N VAL A 12 4.70 1.14 2.83
CA VAL A 12 4.23 0.20 1.80
C VAL A 12 4.50 0.81 0.43
N SER A 13 4.88 -0.02 -0.54
CA SER A 13 5.03 0.36 -1.94
C SER A 13 3.85 -0.21 -2.71
N LEU A 14 3.47 0.46 -3.78
CA LEU A 14 2.46 -0.05 -4.68
C LEU A 14 3.12 -0.85 -5.78
N GLU A 15 2.75 -2.11 -5.90
CA GLU A 15 3.12 -2.92 -7.06
C GLU A 15 2.24 -2.46 -8.22
N SER A 16 2.78 -1.54 -9.03
CA SER A 16 2.14 -1.04 -10.25
C SER A 16 1.99 -2.18 -11.26
N SER A 17 0.93 -2.97 -11.14
CA SER A 17 0.54 -4.03 -12.09
C SER A 17 0.06 -3.45 -13.45
N MET A 18 0.52 -2.27 -13.83
CA MET A 18 0.11 -1.61 -15.06
C MET A 18 1.34 -0.99 -15.72
N ARG A 19 1.96 -1.80 -16.59
CA ARG A 19 2.74 -1.55 -17.83
C ARG A 19 3.21 -0.14 -18.27
N ASN A 20 3.08 0.95 -17.51
CA ASN A 20 3.25 2.29 -18.08
C ASN A 20 3.77 3.39 -17.15
N SER A 21 4.36 3.09 -16.01
CA SER A 21 5.04 4.14 -15.22
C SER A 21 6.25 3.55 -14.52
N ALA A 22 7.35 3.45 -15.27
CA ALA A 22 8.67 3.08 -14.79
C ALA A 22 9.33 4.16 -13.91
N ASP A 23 8.56 5.07 -13.32
CA ASP A 23 9.08 6.18 -12.53
C ASP A 23 8.32 6.24 -11.20
N ARG A 24 9.06 5.99 -10.12
CA ARG A 24 8.66 5.96 -8.71
C ARG A 24 7.86 4.74 -8.25
N ALA A 25 8.60 3.73 -7.81
CA ALA A 25 8.26 2.98 -6.61
C ALA A 25 8.26 3.95 -5.42
N ASP A 26 7.23 4.79 -5.33
CA ASP A 26 7.11 5.75 -4.24
C ASP A 26 6.71 5.00 -2.96
N VAL A 27 7.36 5.33 -1.85
CA VAL A 27 7.07 4.70 -0.57
C VAL A 27 5.87 5.41 0.02
N PHE A 28 4.74 4.71 0.08
CA PHE A 28 3.53 5.21 0.70
C PHE A 28 3.49 4.85 2.18
N VAL A 29 2.85 5.69 2.98
CA VAL A 29 2.60 5.46 4.40
C VAL A 29 1.11 5.19 4.58
N VAL A 30 0.77 4.08 5.23
CA VAL A 30 -0.62 3.76 5.56
C VAL A 30 -1.15 4.79 6.56
N LYS A 31 -2.09 5.62 6.15
CA LYS A 31 -2.71 6.63 7.02
C LYS A 31 -3.94 6.07 7.74
N THR A 32 -4.71 5.21 7.08
CA THR A 32 -5.96 4.67 7.65
C THR A 32 -6.30 3.32 7.03
N ARG A 33 -6.80 2.39 7.85
CA ARG A 33 -7.38 1.13 7.38
C ARG A 33 -8.86 1.37 7.10
N MET A 34 -9.29 1.18 5.86
CA MET A 34 -10.71 1.28 5.51
C MET A 34 -11.42 -0.05 5.78
N PRO A 35 -12.74 -0.02 6.02
CA PRO A 35 -13.54 -1.24 6.08
C PRO A 35 -13.37 -2.02 4.78
N HIS A 36 -13.25 -3.35 4.91
CA HIS A 36 -13.23 -4.24 3.76
C HIS A 36 -14.47 -4.05 2.88
N VAL A 37 -14.26 -4.06 1.56
CA VAL A 37 -15.39 -4.13 0.61
C VAL A 37 -15.39 -5.55 0.08
N GLY A 38 -16.34 -6.35 0.56
CA GLY A 38 -16.40 -7.79 0.31
C GLY A 38 -15.22 -8.52 0.95
N SER A 39 -14.35 -9.12 0.12
CA SER A 39 -13.16 -9.86 0.55
C SER A 39 -11.86 -9.06 0.48
N GLN A 40 -11.89 -7.81 -0.02
CA GLN A 40 -10.69 -7.00 -0.18
C GLN A 40 -10.59 -5.95 0.93
N LEU A 41 -9.46 -5.99 1.65
CA LEU A 41 -9.09 -4.98 2.63
C LEU A 41 -8.54 -3.76 1.91
N GLN A 42 -9.05 -2.58 2.27
CA GLN A 42 -8.62 -1.31 1.70
C GLN A 42 -7.81 -0.51 2.70
N TYR A 43 -6.83 0.20 2.19
CA TYR A 43 -5.90 1.02 2.94
C TYR A 43 -5.82 2.39 2.27
N ARG A 44 -5.93 3.45 3.05
CA ARG A 44 -5.57 4.80 2.63
C ARG A 44 -4.09 4.96 2.86
N VAL A 45 -3.35 5.15 1.79
CA VAL A 45 -1.91 5.39 1.81
C VAL A 45 -1.62 6.79 1.29
N LYS A 46 -0.60 7.43 1.84
CA LYS A 46 -0.14 8.75 1.42
C LYS A 46 1.36 8.70 1.17
N THR A 47 1.80 9.23 0.05
CA THR A 47 3.21 9.45 -0.27
C THR A 47 3.62 10.87 0.09
N GLU A 48 4.92 11.09 0.33
CA GLU A 48 5.50 12.42 0.52
C GLU A 48 5.65 13.20 -0.80
N GLY A 49 5.73 12.49 -1.95
CA GLY A 49 5.89 13.10 -3.27
C GLY A 49 4.58 13.58 -3.92
N GLU A 50 3.44 13.07 -3.44
CA GLU A 50 2.12 13.30 -4.05
C GLU A 50 1.16 13.92 -3.02
N PRO A 51 0.49 15.04 -3.32
CA PRO A 51 -0.36 15.74 -2.35
C PRO A 51 -1.68 15.02 -2.06
N TYR A 52 -2.02 13.99 -2.82
CA TYR A 52 -3.28 13.26 -2.75
C TYR A 52 -3.15 11.97 -1.94
N ASP A 53 -4.17 11.65 -1.14
CA ASP A 53 -4.28 10.32 -0.54
C ASP A 53 -4.85 9.32 -1.55
N ARG A 54 -4.28 8.11 -1.56
CA ARG A 54 -4.67 7.05 -2.48
C ARG A 54 -5.28 5.90 -1.68
N VAL A 55 -6.46 5.47 -2.10
CA VAL A 55 -7.09 4.26 -1.57
C VAL A 55 -6.63 3.09 -2.43
N VAL A 56 -6.09 2.06 -1.77
CA VAL A 56 -5.50 0.89 -2.42
C VAL A 56 -5.91 -0.36 -1.67
N THR A 57 -6.02 -1.47 -2.37
CA THR A 57 -6.35 -2.76 -1.76
C THR A 57 -5.10 -3.52 -1.34
N GLU A 58 -5.24 -4.43 -0.38
CA GLU A 58 -4.14 -5.30 0.09
C GLU A 58 -3.36 -5.96 -1.04
N GLY A 59 -4.04 -6.48 -2.06
CA GLY A 59 -3.40 -7.17 -3.18
C GLY A 59 -2.59 -6.27 -4.13
N GLN A 60 -2.62 -4.95 -3.96
CA GLN A 60 -1.78 -4.01 -4.73
C GLN A 60 -0.65 -3.41 -3.90
N LEU A 61 -0.58 -3.77 -2.62
CA LEU A 61 0.39 -3.27 -1.66
C LEU A 61 1.50 -4.30 -1.48
N THR A 62 2.73 -3.80 -1.34
CA THR A 62 3.91 -4.57 -0.98
C THR A 62 4.60 -3.88 0.20
N ARG A 63 5.05 -4.63 1.19
CA ARG A 63 5.74 -4.04 2.35
C ARG A 63 7.12 -3.53 1.91
N VAL A 64 7.45 -2.28 2.25
CA VAL A 64 8.82 -1.74 2.02
C VAL A 64 9.68 -2.15 3.20
N GLY A 65 9.97 -3.45 3.29
CA GLY A 65 10.85 -4.05 4.28
C GLY A 65 11.97 -4.77 3.53
N GLY A 66 13.19 -4.27 3.66
CA GLY A 66 14.37 -4.76 2.96
C GLY A 66 14.59 -6.26 3.13
N ILE A 67 15.01 -6.87 2.02
CA ILE A 67 15.55 -8.23 1.86
C ILE A 67 14.85 -9.33 2.68
N ALA A 68 14.20 -10.25 1.95
CA ALA A 68 14.13 -11.63 2.40
C ALA A 68 15.58 -12.09 2.63
N ALA A 69 16.00 -12.17 3.90
CA ALA A 69 17.17 -12.95 4.28
C ALA A 69 16.71 -14.40 4.30
N GLU A 70 17.06 -15.15 3.25
CA GLU A 70 17.18 -16.62 3.30
C GLU A 70 18.59 -17.00 3.74
#